data_AF-A0A1H4KS21-F1
#
_entry.id   AF-A0A1H4KS21-F1
#
_cell.length_a   1.000
_cell.length_b   1.000
_cell.length_c   1.000
_cell.angle_alpha   90.00
_cell.angle_beta   90.00
_cell.angle_gamma   90.00
#
_symmetry.space_group_name_H-M   'P 1'
#
loop_
_entity.id
_entity.type
_entity.pdbx_description
1 polymer ?
#
loop_
_entity_poly.entity_id
_entity_poly.type
_entity_poly.pdbx_seq_one_letter_code
_entity_poly.pdbx_strand_id
1 'polypeptide(L)'
;MTTARRNGPALTEAIMRTTLELGQELGYAKLSIEAIAARACVGKHTVYRRWPSKGALLLDSLLSLSESALDYPHTDDVVADLRQQIYEAIDLLAGPTFRPLFQALVGEAQHDPGVAAALNERFIGPQAKKTVARLEAAQDEGQLSPDFDLDLAMSLLSGPLYFRLLITHEPLTRSYVDRILDALFAGMAKRQ
;
A
#
# COMPACT_ATOMS: atom_id res chain seq x y z
N MET A 1 -15.51 -2.09 -38.13
CA MET A 1 -14.22 -2.25 -37.44
C MET A 1 -14.40 -3.30 -36.37
N THR A 2 -13.87 -4.50 -36.61
CA THR A 2 -14.09 -5.68 -35.76
C THR A 2 -13.30 -5.53 -34.47
N THR A 3 -14.00 -5.29 -33.36
CA THR A 3 -13.39 -5.17 -32.03
C THR A 3 -12.73 -6.51 -31.68
N ALA A 4 -11.41 -6.58 -31.76
CA ALA A 4 -10.66 -7.76 -31.38
C ALA A 4 -11.01 -8.12 -29.93
N ARG A 5 -11.52 -9.34 -29.72
CA ARG A 5 -11.89 -9.86 -28.40
C ARG A 5 -10.64 -9.88 -27.53
N ARG A 6 -10.56 -8.98 -26.54
CA ARG A 6 -9.45 -8.97 -25.57
C ARG A 6 -9.38 -10.34 -24.86
N ASN A 7 -8.20 -10.95 -24.84
CA ASN A 7 -7.94 -12.20 -24.12
C ASN A 7 -8.10 -11.99 -22.60
N GLY A 8 -8.18 -13.09 -21.84
CA GLY A 8 -8.43 -13.09 -20.39
C GLY A 8 -7.61 -12.06 -19.60
N PRO A 9 -6.28 -12.03 -19.71
CA PRO A 9 -5.42 -11.08 -18.97
C PRO A 9 -5.59 -9.62 -19.41
N ALA A 10 -5.57 -9.34 -20.73
CA ALA A 10 -5.75 -7.99 -21.26
C ALA A 10 -7.12 -7.38 -20.91
N LEU A 11 -8.14 -8.21 -20.75
CA LEU A 11 -9.44 -7.80 -20.26
C LEU A 11 -9.41 -7.41 -18.78
N THR A 12 -8.73 -8.20 -17.95
CA THR A 12 -8.56 -7.91 -16.51
C THR A 12 -7.88 -6.55 -16.33
N GLU A 13 -6.75 -6.35 -17.01
CA GLU A 13 -5.99 -5.09 -16.96
C GLU A 13 -6.82 -3.89 -17.41
N ALA A 14 -7.60 -4.04 -18.49
CA ALA A 14 -8.48 -2.98 -18.95
C ALA A 14 -9.56 -2.60 -17.92
N ILE A 15 -10.12 -3.58 -17.20
CA ILE A 15 -11.12 -3.33 -16.15
C ILE A 15 -10.46 -2.65 -14.95
N MET A 16 -9.27 -3.10 -14.53
CA MET A 16 -8.53 -2.48 -13.43
C MET A 16 -8.14 -1.04 -13.75
N ARG A 17 -7.59 -0.78 -14.94
CA ARG A 17 -7.30 0.58 -15.40
C ARG A 17 -8.54 1.47 -15.42
N THR A 18 -9.65 0.97 -15.97
CA THR A 18 -10.94 1.68 -15.97
C THR A 18 -11.41 2.02 -14.55
N THR A 19 -11.16 1.11 -13.59
CA THR A 19 -11.49 1.32 -12.18
C THR A 19 -10.67 2.46 -11.57
N LEU A 20 -9.37 2.53 -11.87
CA LEU A 20 -8.49 3.61 -11.42
C LEU A 20 -8.87 4.96 -12.03
N GLU A 21 -9.19 4.99 -13.32
CA GLU A 21 -9.63 6.19 -14.04
C GLU A 21 -10.94 6.73 -13.47
N LEU A 22 -11.97 5.89 -13.39
CA LEU A 22 -13.27 6.29 -12.82
C LEU A 22 -13.18 6.64 -11.34
N GLY A 23 -12.32 5.93 -10.58
CA GLY A 23 -12.10 6.22 -9.17
C GLY A 23 -11.51 7.62 -8.96
N GLN A 24 -10.60 8.05 -9.84
CA GLN A 24 -10.08 9.42 -9.84
C GLN A 24 -11.11 10.46 -10.31
N GLU A 25 -11.86 10.15 -11.38
CA GLU A 25 -12.87 11.06 -11.94
C GLU A 25 -14.04 11.33 -10.95
N LEU A 26 -14.54 10.27 -10.30
CA LEU A 26 -15.81 10.31 -9.57
C LEU A 26 -15.64 10.23 -8.04
N GLY A 27 -14.49 9.75 -7.57
CA GLY A 27 -14.30 9.33 -6.19
C GLY A 27 -14.95 7.97 -5.88
N TYR A 28 -14.46 7.30 -4.83
CA TYR A 28 -14.89 5.94 -4.50
C TYR A 28 -16.38 5.79 -4.18
N ALA A 29 -16.98 6.80 -3.55
CA ALA A 29 -18.39 6.77 -3.15
C ALA A 29 -19.34 6.66 -4.36
N LYS A 30 -18.97 7.28 -5.49
CA LYS A 30 -19.75 7.26 -6.74
C LYS A 30 -19.34 6.13 -7.68
N LEU A 31 -18.24 5.43 -7.38
CA LEU A 31 -17.76 4.30 -8.17
C LEU A 31 -18.69 3.10 -7.99
N SER A 32 -19.10 2.46 -9.09
CA SER A 32 -19.92 1.25 -9.12
C SER A 32 -19.42 0.25 -10.15
N ILE A 33 -19.71 -1.04 -9.94
CA ILE A 33 -19.35 -2.11 -10.88
C ILE A 33 -20.07 -1.92 -12.22
N GLU A 34 -21.28 -1.38 -12.21
CA GLU A 34 -22.06 -1.01 -13.39
C GLU A 34 -21.37 0.07 -14.21
N ALA A 35 -20.91 1.16 -13.56
CA ALA A 35 -20.20 2.23 -14.24
C ALA A 35 -18.87 1.75 -14.83
N ILE A 36 -18.13 0.92 -14.08
CA ILE A 36 -16.89 0.31 -14.54
C ILE A 36 -17.15 -0.61 -15.75
N ALA A 37 -18.15 -1.49 -15.66
CA ALA A 37 -18.49 -2.41 -16.73
C ALA A 37 -18.90 -1.67 -18.01
N ALA A 38 -19.72 -0.61 -17.87
CA ALA A 38 -20.13 0.24 -18.97
C ALA A 38 -18.92 0.95 -19.64
N ARG A 39 -18.03 1.56 -18.85
CA ARG A 39 -16.85 2.26 -19.37
C ARG A 39 -15.83 1.31 -20.00
N ALA A 40 -15.66 0.11 -19.44
CA ALA A 40 -14.77 -0.92 -19.98
C ALA A 40 -15.39 -1.67 -21.19
N CYS A 41 -16.66 -1.37 -21.55
CA CYS A 41 -17.43 -2.06 -22.58
C CYS A 41 -17.52 -3.58 -22.36
N VAL A 42 -17.78 -4.00 -21.11
CA VAL A 42 -17.93 -5.41 -20.73
C VAL A 42 -19.26 -5.66 -20.04
N GLY A 43 -19.76 -6.89 -20.08
CA GLY A 43 -20.95 -7.26 -19.32
C GLY A 43 -20.66 -7.33 -17.81
N LYS A 44 -21.61 -6.89 -16.97
CA LYS A 44 -21.52 -6.93 -15.49
C LYS A 44 -21.08 -8.28 -14.93
N HIS A 45 -21.63 -9.37 -15.47
CA HIS A 45 -21.29 -10.73 -15.08
C HIS A 45 -19.80 -11.08 -15.32
N THR A 46 -19.16 -10.44 -16.29
CA THR A 46 -17.72 -10.61 -16.55
C THR A 46 -16.87 -10.02 -15.42
N VAL A 47 -17.31 -8.91 -14.82
CA VAL A 47 -16.63 -8.28 -13.68
C VAL A 47 -16.84 -9.13 -12.43
N TYR A 48 -18.09 -9.51 -12.09
CA TYR A 48 -18.37 -10.31 -10.90
C TYR A 48 -17.72 -11.70 -10.89
N ARG A 49 -17.55 -12.32 -12.05
CA ARG A 49 -16.83 -13.61 -12.14
C ARG A 49 -15.36 -13.49 -11.70
N ARG A 50 -14.78 -12.29 -11.80
CA ARG A 50 -13.37 -12.03 -11.46
C ARG A 50 -13.22 -11.42 -10.08
N TRP A 51 -14.13 -10.54 -9.69
CA TRP A 51 -14.10 -9.85 -8.41
C TRP A 51 -15.45 -9.96 -7.71
N PRO A 52 -15.49 -10.49 -6.48
CA PRO A 52 -16.74 -10.65 -5.74
C PRO A 52 -17.34 -9.32 -5.26
N SER A 53 -16.52 -8.27 -5.12
CA SER A 53 -16.96 -6.95 -4.64
C SER A 53 -16.22 -5.80 -5.33
N LYS A 54 -16.74 -4.57 -5.17
CA LYS A 54 -16.07 -3.33 -5.62
C LYS A 54 -14.74 -3.13 -4.89
N GLY A 55 -14.69 -3.42 -3.59
CA GLY A 55 -13.45 -3.37 -2.81
C GLY A 55 -12.39 -4.35 -3.31
N ALA A 56 -12.77 -5.59 -3.65
CA ALA A 56 -11.85 -6.57 -4.22
C ALA A 56 -11.27 -6.13 -5.57
N LEU A 57 -12.08 -5.55 -6.45
CA LEU A 57 -11.61 -4.97 -7.71
C LEU A 57 -10.71 -3.76 -7.48
N LEU A 58 -11.03 -2.89 -6.52
CA LEU A 58 -10.20 -1.73 -6.21
C LEU A 58 -8.84 -2.15 -5.66
N LEU A 59 -8.78 -3.15 -4.78
CA LEU A 59 -7.52 -3.70 -4.26
C LEU A 59 -6.63 -4.20 -5.40
N ASP A 60 -7.15 -5.04 -6.29
CA ASP A 60 -6.39 -5.54 -7.45
C ASP A 60 -5.91 -4.40 -8.35
N SER A 61 -6.76 -3.39 -8.54
CA SER A 61 -6.42 -2.21 -9.33
C SER A 61 -5.29 -1.40 -8.68
N LEU A 62 -5.33 -1.20 -7.36
CA LEU A 62 -4.25 -0.54 -6.61
C LEU A 62 -2.94 -1.35 -6.63
N LEU A 63 -3.03 -2.66 -6.46
CA LEU A 63 -1.86 -3.55 -6.53
C LEU A 63 -1.19 -3.53 -7.92
N SER A 64 -1.95 -3.21 -8.98
CA SER A 64 -1.38 -3.01 -10.31
C SER A 64 -0.56 -1.72 -10.45
N LEU A 65 -0.72 -0.76 -9.54
CA LEU A 65 0.09 0.47 -9.45
C LEU A 65 1.31 0.33 -8.54
N SER A 66 1.27 -0.59 -7.58
CA SER A 66 2.43 -0.91 -6.77
C SER A 66 3.36 -1.80 -7.59
N GLU A 67 4.31 -1.20 -8.29
CA GLU A 67 5.47 -1.95 -8.79
C GLU A 67 6.23 -2.50 -7.57
N SER A 68 6.08 -3.80 -7.32
CA SER A 68 6.78 -4.51 -6.26
C SER A 68 8.26 -4.64 -6.60
N ALA A 69 9.03 -3.59 -6.30
CA ALA A 69 10.48 -3.67 -6.11
C ALA A 69 10.94 -2.65 -5.05
N LEU A 70 10.19 -2.54 -3.95
CA LEU A 70 10.66 -1.92 -2.73
C LEU A 70 11.48 -2.95 -1.97
N ASP A 71 12.73 -3.18 -2.39
CA ASP A 71 13.67 -4.01 -1.63
C ASP A 71 14.56 -3.10 -0.79
N TYR A 72 14.84 -3.52 0.43
CA TYR A 72 15.72 -2.76 1.30
C TYR A 72 17.15 -2.83 0.77
N PRO A 73 17.88 -1.71 0.75
CA PRO A 73 19.33 -1.79 0.73
C PRO A 73 19.80 -2.58 1.95
N HIS A 74 20.94 -3.26 1.81
CA HIS A 74 21.59 -4.00 2.88
C HIS A 74 22.96 -3.38 3.14
N THR A 75 22.96 -2.21 3.78
CA THR A 75 24.18 -1.46 4.14
C THR A 75 24.52 -1.65 5.63
N ASP A 76 25.66 -1.09 6.04
CA ASP A 76 26.10 -1.01 7.44
C ASP A 76 25.36 0.09 8.24
N ASP A 77 24.37 0.75 7.65
CA ASP A 77 23.49 1.73 8.28
C ASP A 77 22.01 1.38 8.05
N VAL A 78 21.43 0.57 8.96
CA VAL A 78 20.01 0.21 8.94
C VAL A 78 19.08 1.43 8.98
N VAL A 79 19.48 2.54 9.58
CA VAL A 79 18.65 3.76 9.64
C VAL A 79 18.55 4.38 8.26
N ALA A 80 19.67 4.46 7.53
CA ALA A 80 19.69 4.91 6.14
C ALA A 80 18.83 4.02 5.24
N ASP A 81 18.92 2.71 5.39
CA ASP A 81 18.15 1.75 4.60
C ASP A 81 16.64 1.89 4.86
N LEU A 82 16.23 2.00 6.13
CA LEU A 82 14.84 2.25 6.51
C LEU A 82 14.34 3.59 5.97
N ARG A 83 15.15 4.64 6.05
CA ARG A 83 14.81 5.98 5.55
C ARG A 83 14.53 5.95 4.06
N GLN A 84 15.42 5.34 3.27
CA GLN A 84 15.23 5.25 1.82
C GLN A 84 13.92 4.52 1.49
N GLN A 85 13.69 3.37 2.11
CA GLN A 85 12.47 2.61 1.83
C GLN A 85 11.21 3.36 2.22
N ILE A 86 11.20 4.00 3.40
CA ILE A 86 10.02 4.72 3.87
C ILE A 86 9.77 5.94 2.96
N TYR A 87 10.80 6.58 2.42
CA TYR A 87 10.62 7.62 1.40
C TYR A 87 9.87 7.10 0.17
N GLU A 88 10.27 5.95 -0.35
CA GLU A 88 9.61 5.33 -1.51
C GLU A 88 8.15 4.96 -1.17
N ALA A 89 7.91 4.44 0.04
CA ALA A 89 6.56 4.13 0.52
C ALA A 89 5.68 5.38 0.65
N ILE A 90 6.20 6.49 1.19
CA ILE A 90 5.41 7.73 1.30
C ILE A 90 5.21 8.40 -0.06
N ASP A 91 6.15 8.27 -1.00
CA ASP A 91 6.00 8.83 -2.36
C ASP A 91 4.85 8.09 -3.09
N LEU A 92 4.73 6.77 -2.92
CA LEU A 92 3.56 6.00 -3.38
C LEU A 92 2.27 6.46 -2.67
N LEU A 93 2.26 6.52 -1.33
CA LEU A 93 1.09 6.88 -0.54
C LEU A 93 0.65 8.35 -0.72
N ALA A 94 1.55 9.23 -1.15
CA ALA A 94 1.28 10.62 -1.48
C ALA A 94 0.90 10.81 -2.95
N GLY A 95 1.05 9.78 -3.79
CA GLY A 95 0.76 9.83 -5.22
C GLY A 95 -0.70 10.22 -5.50
N PRO A 96 -0.97 11.12 -6.47
CA PRO A 96 -2.30 11.69 -6.70
C PRO A 96 -3.36 10.65 -7.07
N THR A 97 -2.94 9.56 -7.73
CA THR A 97 -3.80 8.43 -8.07
C THR A 97 -3.97 7.47 -6.90
N PHE A 98 -2.86 7.09 -6.26
CA PHE A 98 -2.85 6.02 -5.25
C PHE A 98 -3.49 6.48 -3.94
N ARG A 99 -3.16 7.70 -3.47
CA ARG A 99 -3.60 8.25 -2.19
C ARG A 99 -5.13 8.18 -1.96
N PRO A 100 -5.98 8.81 -2.80
CA PRO A 100 -7.43 8.85 -2.54
C PRO A 100 -8.07 7.45 -2.64
N LEU A 101 -7.56 6.61 -3.53
CA LEU A 101 -8.07 5.25 -3.73
C LEU A 101 -7.66 4.33 -2.58
N PHE A 102 -6.44 4.46 -2.06
CA PHE A 102 -5.97 3.72 -0.89
C PHE A 102 -6.77 4.12 0.36
N GLN A 103 -6.97 5.41 0.61
CA GLN A 103 -7.82 5.90 1.72
C GLN A 103 -9.23 5.29 1.65
N ALA A 104 -9.81 5.26 0.45
CA ALA A 104 -11.13 4.67 0.23
C ALA A 104 -11.16 3.15 0.46
N LEU A 105 -10.12 2.44 0.02
CA LEU A 105 -9.99 1.00 0.25
C LEU A 105 -9.88 0.68 1.74
N VAL A 106 -9.12 1.46 2.52
CA VAL A 106 -9.03 1.29 3.98
C VAL A 106 -10.38 1.54 4.64
N GLY A 107 -11.15 2.52 4.17
CA GLY A 107 -12.52 2.75 4.62
C GLY A 107 -13.47 1.59 4.32
N GLU A 108 -13.41 1.02 3.11
CA GLU A 108 -14.18 -0.17 2.73
C GLU A 108 -13.81 -1.38 3.60
N ALA A 109 -12.52 -1.57 3.88
CA ALA A 109 -12.04 -2.65 4.74
C ALA A 109 -12.62 -2.61 6.17
N GLN A 110 -13.11 -1.46 6.65
CA GLN A 110 -13.80 -1.39 7.95
C GLN A 110 -15.20 -2.05 7.94
N HIS A 111 -15.75 -2.29 6.75
CA HIS A 111 -17.12 -2.77 6.55
C HIS A 111 -17.18 -4.13 5.82
N ASP A 112 -16.13 -4.48 5.06
CA ASP A 112 -15.99 -5.76 4.36
C ASP A 112 -14.77 -6.55 4.90
N PRO A 113 -14.99 -7.59 5.73
CA PRO A 113 -13.90 -8.42 6.27
C PRO A 113 -13.07 -9.14 5.20
N GLY A 114 -13.66 -9.46 4.04
CA GLY A 114 -12.93 -10.08 2.93
C GLY A 114 -11.95 -9.11 2.30
N VAL A 115 -12.34 -7.85 2.14
CA VAL A 115 -11.45 -6.77 1.68
C VAL A 115 -10.37 -6.48 2.72
N ALA A 116 -10.71 -6.45 4.01
CA ALA A 116 -9.73 -6.28 5.09
C ALA A 116 -8.67 -7.39 5.10
N ALA A 117 -9.10 -8.65 5.02
CA ALA A 117 -8.20 -9.79 4.96
C ALA A 117 -7.29 -9.72 3.74
N ALA A 118 -7.86 -9.45 2.55
CA ALA A 118 -7.09 -9.37 1.31
C ALA A 118 -6.10 -8.19 1.31
N LEU A 119 -6.47 -7.03 1.85
CA LEU A 119 -5.58 -5.88 2.01
C LEU A 119 -4.40 -6.21 2.92
N ASN A 120 -4.66 -6.86 4.06
CA ASN A 120 -3.62 -7.27 4.98
C ASN A 120 -2.69 -8.33 4.37
N GLU A 121 -3.26 -9.35 3.72
CA GLU A 121 -2.48 -10.45 3.14
C GLU A 121 -1.61 -10.00 1.97
N ARG A 122 -2.14 -9.12 1.10
CA ARG A 122 -1.55 -8.85 -0.22
C ARG A 122 -0.83 -7.51 -0.32
N PHE A 123 -1.04 -6.61 0.63
CA PHE A 123 -0.38 -5.30 0.64
C PHE A 123 0.36 -5.05 1.95
N ILE A 124 -0.33 -5.01 3.10
CA ILE A 124 0.28 -4.61 4.37
C ILE A 124 1.30 -5.64 4.87
N GLY A 125 0.93 -6.92 4.88
CA GLY A 125 1.73 -8.03 5.38
C GLY A 125 3.06 -8.19 4.64
N PRO A 126 3.10 -8.19 3.29
CA PRO A 126 4.34 -8.23 2.54
C PRO A 126 5.30 -7.09 2.87
N GLN A 127 4.80 -5.85 2.99
CA GLN A 127 5.63 -4.70 3.35
C GLN A 127 6.17 -4.81 4.78
N ALA A 128 5.33 -5.25 5.73
CA ALA A 128 5.75 -5.47 7.11
C ALA A 128 6.85 -6.55 7.19
N LYS A 129 6.65 -7.70 6.52
CA LYS A 129 7.64 -8.78 6.48
C LYS A 129 8.99 -8.34 5.94
N LYS A 130 9.01 -7.56 4.85
CA LYS A 130 10.27 -7.03 4.28
C LYS A 130 10.99 -6.13 5.28
N THR A 131 10.25 -5.26 5.97
CA THR A 131 10.82 -4.34 6.94
C THR A 131 11.39 -5.09 8.15
N VAL A 132 10.63 -6.04 8.69
CA VAL A 132 11.07 -6.90 9.81
C VAL A 132 12.31 -7.69 9.42
N ALA A 133 12.34 -8.31 8.23
CA ALA A 133 13.52 -9.03 7.77
C ALA A 133 14.77 -8.15 7.67
N ARG A 134 14.64 -6.88 7.27
CA ARG A 134 15.77 -5.93 7.27
C ARG A 134 16.24 -5.60 8.69
N LEU A 135 15.32 -5.45 9.64
CA LEU A 135 15.62 -5.20 11.06
C LEU A 135 16.26 -6.43 11.73
N GLU A 136 15.80 -7.64 11.41
CA GLU A 136 16.38 -8.91 11.88
C GLU A 136 17.85 -9.02 11.44
N ALA A 137 18.13 -8.79 10.14
CA ALA A 137 19.50 -8.77 9.63
C ALA A 137 20.39 -7.74 10.35
N ALA A 138 19.83 -6.57 10.68
CA ALA A 138 20.55 -5.54 11.44
C ALA A 138 20.84 -5.96 12.89
N GLN A 139 19.98 -6.77 13.52
CA GLN A 139 20.26 -7.37 14.84
C GLN A 139 21.40 -8.39 14.75
N ASP A 140 21.36 -9.28 13.75
CA ASP A 140 22.39 -10.30 13.54
C ASP A 140 23.77 -9.68 13.27
N GLU A 141 23.80 -8.54 12.57
CA GLU A 141 25.02 -7.77 12.28
C GLU A 141 25.46 -6.86 13.44
N GLY A 142 24.69 -6.81 14.54
CA GLY A 142 25.00 -6.00 15.72
C GLY A 142 24.74 -4.50 15.57
N GLN A 143 24.03 -4.08 14.52
CA GLN A 143 23.61 -2.69 14.31
C GLN A 143 22.46 -2.29 15.25
N LEU A 144 21.64 -3.27 15.67
CA LEU A 144 20.52 -3.09 16.60
C LEU A 144 20.70 -3.92 17.87
N SER A 145 20.00 -3.52 18.95
CA SER A 145 19.92 -4.34 20.16
C SER A 145 19.18 -5.65 19.86
N PRO A 146 19.68 -6.83 20.32
CA PRO A 146 19.00 -8.11 20.12
C PRO A 146 17.68 -8.20 20.90
N ASP A 147 17.52 -7.42 21.97
CA ASP A 147 16.30 -7.41 22.80
C ASP A 147 15.21 -6.48 22.25
N PHE A 148 15.43 -5.88 21.08
CA PHE A 148 14.49 -4.93 20.52
C PHE A 148 13.29 -5.63 19.85
N ASP A 149 12.08 -5.20 20.20
CA ASP A 149 10.83 -5.73 19.65
C ASP A 149 10.58 -5.18 18.24
N LEU A 150 10.78 -6.03 17.23
CA LEU A 150 10.65 -5.66 15.82
C LEU A 150 9.19 -5.44 15.40
N ASP A 151 8.23 -6.12 16.03
CA ASP A 151 6.80 -5.91 15.74
C ASP A 151 6.34 -4.54 16.28
N LEU A 152 6.85 -4.16 17.46
CA LEU A 152 6.65 -2.81 17.98
C LEU A 152 7.32 -1.75 17.08
N ALA A 153 8.52 -2.01 16.58
CA ALA A 153 9.20 -1.13 15.63
C ALA A 153 8.32 -0.84 14.41
N MET A 154 7.71 -1.89 13.84
CA MET A 154 6.78 -1.74 12.72
C MET A 154 5.57 -0.88 13.06
N SER A 155 5.01 -1.07 14.25
CA SER A 155 3.86 -0.30 14.72
C SER A 155 4.22 1.19 14.87
N LEU A 156 5.40 1.48 15.41
CA LEU A 156 5.89 2.86 15.61
C LEU A 156 6.29 3.55 14.29
N LEU A 157 6.76 2.80 13.29
CA LEU A 157 7.06 3.33 11.96
C LEU A 157 5.78 3.62 11.15
N SER A 158 4.86 2.65 11.12
CA SER A 158 3.67 2.73 10.25
C SER A 158 2.53 3.55 10.85
N GLY A 159 2.33 3.49 12.17
CA GLY A 159 1.23 4.13 12.88
C GLY A 159 1.14 5.65 12.62
N PRO A 160 2.21 6.44 12.83
CA PRO A 160 2.19 7.87 12.58
C PRO A 160 1.92 8.23 11.11
N LEU A 161 2.44 7.43 10.17
CA LEU A 161 2.20 7.64 8.73
C LEU A 161 0.72 7.43 8.38
N TYR A 162 0.12 6.33 8.85
CA TYR A 162 -1.30 6.07 8.63
C TYR A 162 -2.20 7.06 9.37
N PHE A 163 -1.83 7.49 10.58
CA PHE A 163 -2.56 8.53 11.31
C PHE A 163 -2.62 9.84 10.51
N ARG A 164 -1.49 10.28 9.95
CA ARG A 164 -1.48 11.46 9.08
C ARG A 164 -2.28 11.26 7.79
N LEU A 165 -2.11 10.11 7.15
CA LEU A 165 -2.75 9.83 5.88
C LEU A 165 -4.27 9.72 6.00
N LEU A 166 -4.76 9.04 7.03
CA LEU A 166 -6.16 8.61 7.16
C LEU A 166 -6.99 9.48 8.09
N ILE A 167 -6.37 10.10 9.11
CA ILE A 167 -7.09 10.83 10.17
C ILE A 167 -6.91 12.34 10.02
N THR A 168 -5.66 12.84 10.05
CA THR A 168 -5.43 14.30 9.97
C THR A 168 -5.38 14.81 8.53
N HIS A 169 -5.27 13.91 7.56
CA HIS A 169 -5.12 14.21 6.13
C HIS A 169 -3.91 15.11 5.80
N GLU A 170 -2.92 15.18 6.68
CA GLU A 170 -1.70 15.95 6.48
C GLU A 170 -0.79 15.32 5.41
N PRO A 171 0.03 16.12 4.72
CA PRO A 171 1.02 15.59 3.79
C PRO A 171 2.05 14.68 4.48
N LEU A 172 2.33 13.53 3.85
CA LEU A 172 3.49 12.70 4.18
C LEU A 172 4.72 13.34 3.53
N THR A 173 5.66 13.80 4.35
CA THR A 173 6.88 14.48 3.88
C THR A 173 8.11 13.76 4.38
N ARG A 174 9.21 13.84 3.63
CA ARG A 174 10.49 13.24 4.02
C ARG A 174 10.98 13.76 5.38
N SER A 175 10.85 15.06 5.64
CA SER A 175 11.15 15.65 6.97
C SER A 175 10.32 15.05 8.11
N TYR A 176 9.07 14.63 7.85
CA TYR A 176 8.28 13.94 8.87
C TYR A 176 8.79 12.53 9.13
N VAL A 177 9.15 11.80 8.07
CA VAL A 177 9.79 10.48 8.16
C VAL A 177 11.09 10.56 8.95
N ASP A 178 11.93 11.56 8.67
CA ASP A 178 13.19 11.76 9.39
C ASP A 178 12.94 11.93 10.90
N ARG A 179 11.96 12.75 11.28
CA ARG A 179 11.60 12.95 12.68
C ARG A 179 11.06 11.68 13.36
N ILE A 180 10.33 10.83 12.63
CA ILE A 180 9.87 9.54 13.16
C ILE A 180 11.06 8.62 13.39
N LEU A 181 11.97 8.51 12.41
CA LEU A 181 13.16 7.68 12.51
C LEU A 181 14.08 8.18 13.62
N ASP A 182 14.35 9.48 13.70
CA ASP A 182 15.16 10.06 14.76
C ASP A 182 14.55 9.79 16.14
N ALA A 183 13.23 9.91 16.30
CA ALA A 183 12.56 9.62 17.57
C ALA A 183 12.61 8.13 17.93
N LEU A 184 12.44 7.24 16.94
CA LEU A 184 12.54 5.81 17.13
C LEU A 184 13.98 5.44 17.55
N PHE A 185 14.98 5.88 16.77
CA PHE A 185 16.38 5.51 16.95
C PHE A 185 17.05 6.22 18.12
N ALA A 186 16.61 7.41 18.52
CA ALA A 186 17.03 8.03 19.78
C ALA A 186 16.62 7.19 21.01
N GLY A 187 15.52 6.42 20.90
CA GLY A 187 15.11 5.45 21.91
C GLY A 187 15.82 4.09 21.80
N MET A 188 16.37 3.76 20.63
CA MET A 188 16.99 2.44 20.31
C MET A 188 18.52 2.43 20.36
N ALA A 189 19.18 3.59 20.43
CA ALA A 189 20.62 3.66 20.60
C ALA A 189 21.05 2.94 21.88
N LYS A 190 22.07 2.08 21.78
CA LYS A 190 22.63 1.31 22.90
C LYS A 190 22.94 2.30 24.04
N ARG A 191 22.26 2.18 25.18
CA ARG A 191 22.68 2.89 26.38
C ARG A 191 24.08 2.39 26.73
N GLN A 192 25.06 3.30 26.71
CA GLN A 192 26.38 3.04 27.26
C GLN A 192 26.29 2.88 28.78
#